data_AF-A0A401U3U5-F1
#
_entry.id   AF-A0A401U3U5-F1
#
_cell.length_a   1.000
_cell.length_b   1.000
_cell.length_c   1.000
_cell.angle_alpha   90.00
_cell.angle_beta   90.00
_cell.angle_gamma   90.00
#
_symmetry.space_group_name_H-M   'P 1'
#
loop_
_entity.id
_entity.type
_entity.pdbx_description
1 polymer ?
#
loop_
_entity_poly.entity_id
_entity_poly.type
_entity_poly.pdbx_seq_one_letter_code
_entity_poly.pdbx_strand_id
1 'polypeptide(L)'
;IPIYETDLDKLVETNAASGRLTFTTELAGAVGDADAVFIAVGTPSRRGDGHADLSYVYAAAKEIGAALKKFTVVVTKSTVPVGTGDEVERLIRETSPNADFAVASNPEFLREGAAIQDFRHPDRIVVGTEDDRAKKVMGEVYRPLYLNQAPILYTARRTAELIKYAANA
;
A
#
# COMPACT_ATOMS: atom_id res chain seq x y z
N ILE A 1 4.50 2.31 21.11
CA ILE A 1 3.57 2.00 20.00
C ILE A 1 2.27 2.78 20.25
N PRO A 2 1.73 3.52 19.26
CA PRO A 2 0.58 4.42 19.47
C PRO A 2 -0.80 3.73 19.38
N ILE A 3 -0.84 2.43 19.09
CA ILE A 3 -2.06 1.61 18.95
C ILE A 3 -1.90 0.30 19.75
N TYR A 4 -3.01 -0.37 20.02
CA TYR A 4 -3.00 -1.68 20.68
C TYR A 4 -3.16 -2.80 19.64
N GLU A 5 -2.16 -3.67 19.53
CA GLU A 5 -2.19 -4.89 18.74
C GLU A 5 -1.25 -5.89 19.42
N THR A 6 -1.72 -7.12 19.65
CA THR A 6 -0.97 -8.13 20.41
C THR A 6 0.36 -8.44 19.72
N ASP A 7 1.47 -8.42 20.46
CA ASP A 7 2.85 -8.67 20.01
C ASP A 7 3.43 -7.69 18.97
N LEU A 8 2.73 -6.59 18.65
CA LEU A 8 3.24 -5.58 17.71
C LEU A 8 4.48 -4.85 18.25
N ASP A 9 4.51 -4.58 19.54
CA ASP A 9 5.63 -3.94 20.24
C ASP A 9 6.93 -4.75 20.10
N LYS A 10 6.88 -6.05 20.40
CA LYS A 10 8.02 -6.97 20.26
C LYS A 10 8.48 -7.10 18.81
N LEU A 11 7.54 -7.16 17.87
CA LEU A 11 7.85 -7.27 16.45
C LEU A 11 8.56 -6.02 15.93
N VAL A 12 8.11 -4.83 16.35
CA VAL A 12 8.75 -3.55 16.01
C VAL A 12 10.14 -3.47 16.63
N GLU A 13 10.27 -3.76 17.93
CA GLU A 13 11.55 -3.72 18.65
C GLU A 13 12.59 -4.64 18.00
N THR A 14 12.21 -5.90 17.71
CA THR A 14 13.10 -6.89 17.10
C THR A 14 13.57 -6.45 15.71
N ASN A 15 12.67 -5.96 14.86
CA ASN A 15 13.04 -5.56 13.51
C ASN A 15 13.83 -4.25 13.47
N ALA A 16 13.54 -3.31 14.37
CA ALA A 16 14.33 -2.09 14.55
C ALA A 16 15.75 -2.41 15.03
N ALA A 17 15.90 -3.24 16.07
CA ALA A 17 17.20 -3.67 16.57
C ALA A 17 18.04 -4.40 15.50
N SER A 18 17.39 -5.10 14.58
CA SER A 18 18.05 -5.80 13.47
C SER A 18 18.34 -4.94 12.22
N GLY A 19 17.97 -3.65 12.24
CA GLY A 19 18.17 -2.72 11.12
C GLY A 19 17.25 -2.95 9.90
N ARG A 20 16.21 -3.79 10.03
CA ARG A 20 15.23 -4.07 8.95
C ARG A 20 14.01 -3.15 8.98
N LEU A 21 13.84 -2.37 10.05
CA LEU A 21 12.75 -1.42 10.22
C LEU A 21 13.31 -0.09 10.72
N THR A 22 12.97 0.98 10.04
CA THR A 22 13.35 2.35 10.39
C THR A 22 12.12 3.25 10.31
N PHE A 23 12.04 4.23 11.21
CA PHE A 23 11.00 5.25 11.19
C PHE A 23 11.63 6.61 10.86
N THR A 24 10.94 7.39 10.04
CA THR A 24 11.40 8.72 9.64
C THR A 24 10.18 9.59 9.31
N THR A 25 10.35 10.90 9.43
CA THR A 25 9.43 11.92 8.88
C THR A 25 9.93 12.47 7.54
N GLU A 26 11.17 12.13 7.14
CA GLU A 26 11.79 12.57 5.90
C GLU A 26 11.47 11.58 4.76
N LEU A 27 10.53 11.95 3.89
CA LEU A 27 10.03 11.09 2.82
C LEU A 27 11.03 10.93 1.66
N ALA A 28 11.72 12.00 1.28
CA ALA A 28 12.49 12.06 0.03
C ALA A 28 13.62 11.02 -0.05
N GLY A 29 14.34 10.79 1.06
CA GLY A 29 15.39 9.77 1.13
C GLY A 29 14.83 8.36 1.03
N ALA A 30 13.82 8.06 1.86
CA ALA A 30 13.22 6.72 1.92
C ALA A 30 12.55 6.30 0.61
N VAL A 31 11.84 7.22 -0.06
CA VAL A 31 11.15 6.93 -1.32
C VAL A 31 12.14 6.77 -2.48
N GLY A 32 13.18 7.61 -2.55
CA GLY A 32 14.14 7.57 -3.64
C GLY A 32 14.87 6.22 -3.80
N ASP A 33 15.05 5.50 -2.69
CA ASP A 33 15.76 4.22 -2.65
C ASP A 33 14.80 3.00 -2.64
N ALA A 34 13.48 3.20 -2.59
CA ALA A 34 12.50 2.14 -2.46
C ALA A 34 12.13 1.48 -3.81
N ASP A 35 12.01 0.14 -3.80
CA ASP A 35 11.46 -0.61 -4.94
C ASP A 35 9.92 -0.60 -4.95
N ALA A 36 9.31 -0.51 -3.76
CA ALA A 36 7.87 -0.36 -3.58
C ALA A 36 7.56 0.61 -2.42
N VAL A 37 6.56 1.46 -2.61
CA VAL A 37 6.10 2.44 -1.61
C VAL A 37 4.61 2.23 -1.35
N PHE A 38 4.25 1.92 -0.11
CA PHE A 38 2.86 1.67 0.27
C PHE A 38 2.22 2.94 0.85
N ILE A 39 1.12 3.38 0.23
CA ILE A 39 0.24 4.41 0.78
C ILE A 39 -0.76 3.71 1.71
N ALA A 40 -0.56 3.87 3.01
CA ALA A 40 -1.36 3.25 4.08
C ALA A 40 -1.94 4.31 5.04
N VAL A 41 -2.21 5.52 4.53
CA VAL A 41 -2.84 6.60 5.31
C VAL A 41 -4.34 6.34 5.47
N GLY A 42 -4.95 6.96 6.49
CA GLY A 42 -6.39 6.86 6.72
C GLY A 42 -7.21 7.55 5.63
N THR A 43 -8.39 6.99 5.36
CA THR A 43 -9.40 7.52 4.43
C THR A 43 -10.74 7.70 5.17
N PRO A 44 -10.79 8.59 6.19
CA PRO A 44 -11.99 8.77 6.99
C PRO A 44 -13.17 9.26 6.12
N SER A 45 -14.40 9.05 6.59
CA SER A 45 -15.57 9.65 5.95
C SER A 45 -15.53 11.17 6.05
N ARG A 46 -15.71 11.84 4.91
CA ARG A 46 -15.84 13.28 4.80
C ARG A 46 -17.08 13.75 5.56
N ARG A 47 -16.91 14.85 6.30
CA ARG A 47 -18.02 15.50 7.00
C ARG A 47 -19.03 16.03 5.99
N GLY A 48 -20.28 15.63 6.14
CA GLY A 48 -21.42 16.13 5.36
C GLY A 48 -22.06 15.06 4.48
N ASP A 49 -21.28 14.44 3.59
CA ASP A 49 -21.81 13.52 2.58
C ASP A 49 -21.35 12.06 2.74
N GLY A 50 -20.45 11.78 3.68
CA GLY A 50 -20.03 10.41 4.03
C GLY A 50 -19.07 9.74 3.05
N HIS A 51 -18.72 10.42 1.95
CA HIS A 51 -17.73 9.93 0.98
C HIS A 51 -16.32 9.82 1.60
N ALA A 52 -15.47 8.95 1.07
CA ALA A 52 -14.09 8.83 1.56
C ALA A 52 -13.30 10.13 1.34
N ASP A 53 -12.60 10.60 2.37
CA ASP A 53 -11.64 11.70 2.27
C ASP A 53 -10.31 11.18 1.70
N LEU A 54 -10.00 11.59 0.47
CA LEU A 54 -8.81 11.18 -0.27
C LEU A 54 -7.67 12.21 -0.19
N SER A 55 -7.85 13.30 0.58
CA SER A 55 -6.85 14.37 0.68
C SER A 55 -5.48 13.85 1.11
N TYR A 56 -5.42 12.96 2.11
CA TYR A 56 -4.17 12.35 2.58
C TYR A 56 -3.52 11.44 1.54
N VAL A 57 -4.32 10.65 0.81
CA VAL A 57 -3.82 9.77 -0.26
C VAL A 57 -3.20 10.60 -1.39
N TYR A 58 -3.88 11.67 -1.80
CA TYR A 58 -3.41 12.55 -2.88
C TYR A 58 -2.22 13.42 -2.48
N ALA A 59 -2.15 13.86 -1.22
CA ALA A 59 -0.96 14.52 -0.69
C ALA A 59 0.25 13.58 -0.71
N ALA A 60 0.10 12.36 -0.19
CA ALA A 60 1.15 11.35 -0.22
C ALA A 60 1.59 11.01 -1.66
N ALA A 61 0.65 10.89 -2.61
CA ALA A 61 0.97 10.63 -4.01
C ALA A 61 1.86 11.73 -4.62
N LYS A 62 1.58 13.00 -4.36
CA LYS A 62 2.39 14.13 -4.83
C LYS A 62 3.79 14.12 -4.21
N GLU A 63 3.87 13.92 -2.90
CA GLU A 63 5.16 13.86 -2.19
C GLU A 63 6.02 12.69 -2.66
N ILE A 64 5.41 11.51 -2.86
CA ILE A 64 6.08 10.35 -3.44
C ILE A 64 6.59 10.69 -4.84
N GLY A 65 5.74 11.26 -5.70
CA GLY A 65 6.12 11.63 -7.07
C GLY A 65 7.36 12.52 -7.11
N ALA A 66 7.41 13.56 -6.28
CA ALA A 66 8.55 14.47 -6.19
C ALA A 66 9.85 13.81 -5.67
N ALA A 67 9.76 12.66 -5.03
CA ALA A 67 10.87 11.94 -4.42
C ALA A 67 11.39 10.74 -5.24
N LEU A 68 10.70 10.37 -6.32
CA LEU A 68 11.09 9.22 -7.15
C LEU A 68 12.46 9.44 -7.84
N LYS A 69 13.32 8.41 -7.80
CA LYS A 69 14.65 8.44 -8.43
C LYS A 69 14.94 7.24 -9.35
N LYS A 70 14.23 6.14 -9.17
CA LYS A 70 14.34 4.90 -9.95
C LYS A 70 12.95 4.31 -10.18
N PHE A 71 12.87 3.22 -10.92
CA PHE A 71 11.62 2.47 -11.03
C PHE A 71 11.11 2.06 -9.65
N THR A 72 9.91 2.50 -9.31
CA THR A 72 9.26 2.22 -8.03
C THR A 72 7.80 1.86 -8.25
N VAL A 73 7.30 0.87 -7.53
CA VAL A 73 5.87 0.53 -7.51
C VAL A 73 5.18 1.32 -6.39
N VAL A 74 4.26 2.21 -6.74
CA VAL A 74 3.45 2.94 -5.76
C VAL A 74 2.17 2.14 -5.51
N VAL A 75 1.97 1.71 -4.27
CA VAL A 75 0.95 0.75 -3.90
C VAL A 75 -0.08 1.40 -2.99
N THR A 76 -1.32 1.52 -3.46
CA THR A 76 -2.43 1.98 -2.62
C THR A 76 -2.93 0.81 -1.77
N LYS A 77 -2.68 0.90 -0.45
CA LYS A 77 -3.17 -0.06 0.55
C LYS A 77 -4.34 0.47 1.35
N SER A 78 -4.45 1.80 1.49
CA SER A 78 -5.62 2.48 2.01
C SER A 78 -6.91 1.99 1.33
N THR A 79 -8.01 1.89 2.08
CA THR A 79 -9.32 1.59 1.50
C THR A 79 -9.82 2.82 0.75
N VAL A 80 -9.92 2.73 -0.57
CA VAL A 80 -10.20 3.86 -1.46
C VAL A 80 -11.26 3.50 -2.52
N PRO A 81 -12.14 4.44 -2.92
CA PRO A 81 -13.11 4.21 -3.98
C PRO A 81 -12.43 3.80 -5.31
N VAL A 82 -13.20 3.11 -6.16
CA VAL A 82 -12.75 2.71 -7.50
C VAL A 82 -12.34 3.93 -8.32
N GLY A 83 -11.18 3.85 -8.99
CA GLY A 83 -10.58 4.91 -9.80
C GLY A 83 -9.53 5.74 -9.06
N THR A 84 -9.37 5.56 -7.74
CA THR A 84 -8.38 6.32 -6.96
C THR A 84 -6.95 6.06 -7.42
N GLY A 85 -6.62 4.83 -7.80
CA GLY A 85 -5.31 4.49 -8.35
C GLY A 85 -4.99 5.21 -9.67
N ASP A 86 -6.00 5.54 -10.47
CA ASP A 86 -5.81 6.32 -11.70
C ASP A 86 -5.51 7.79 -11.39
N GLU A 87 -6.18 8.35 -10.38
CA GLU A 87 -5.88 9.70 -9.89
C GLU A 87 -4.50 9.78 -9.23
N VAL A 88 -4.09 8.77 -8.47
CA VAL A 88 -2.71 8.66 -7.93
C VAL A 88 -1.69 8.67 -9.06
N GLU A 89 -1.91 7.88 -10.12
CA GLU A 89 -1.04 7.85 -11.29
C GLU A 89 -0.96 9.22 -11.99
N ARG A 90 -2.10 9.87 -12.21
CA ARG A 90 -2.18 11.23 -12.79
C ARG A 90 -1.40 12.24 -11.96
N LEU A 91 -1.60 12.27 -10.65
CA LEU A 91 -0.95 13.23 -9.74
C LEU A 91 0.57 13.04 -9.68
N ILE A 92 1.05 11.78 -9.70
CA ILE A 92 2.48 11.50 -9.76
C ILE A 92 3.04 11.97 -11.12
N ARG A 93 2.37 11.69 -12.24
CA ARG A 93 2.79 12.17 -13.56
C ARG A 93 2.83 13.69 -13.66
N GLU A 94 1.88 14.39 -13.06
CA GLU A 94 1.88 15.87 -13.01
C GLU A 94 3.07 16.42 -12.24
N THR A 95 3.43 15.77 -11.14
CA THR A 95 4.54 16.20 -10.27
C THR A 95 5.89 15.81 -10.85
N SER A 96 5.97 14.68 -11.56
CA SER A 96 7.19 14.14 -12.13
C SER A 96 6.92 13.41 -13.46
N PRO A 97 6.82 14.17 -14.57
CA PRO A 97 6.42 13.63 -15.88
C PRO A 97 7.31 12.49 -16.37
N ASN A 98 8.61 12.55 -16.07
CA ASN A 98 9.62 11.60 -16.52
C ASN A 98 9.91 10.48 -15.51
N ALA A 99 9.20 10.42 -14.38
CA ALA A 99 9.39 9.33 -13.43
C ALA A 99 9.07 7.97 -14.06
N ASP A 100 9.89 6.97 -13.78
CA ASP A 100 9.59 5.58 -14.10
C ASP A 100 8.92 4.95 -12.88
N PHE A 101 7.65 4.57 -13.01
CA PHE A 101 6.88 3.99 -11.91
C PHE A 101 5.69 3.21 -12.45
N ALA A 102 5.08 2.43 -11.57
CA ALA A 102 3.79 1.80 -11.80
C ALA A 102 2.91 1.97 -10.57
N VAL A 103 1.59 2.10 -10.78
CA VAL A 103 0.62 2.14 -9.66
C VAL A 103 -0.09 0.81 -9.54
N ALA A 104 -0.12 0.29 -8.31
CA ALA A 104 -0.84 -0.93 -7.95
C ALA A 104 -1.85 -0.65 -6.83
N SER A 105 -2.94 -1.41 -6.82
CA SER A 105 -3.87 -1.48 -5.68
C SER A 105 -3.64 -2.78 -4.93
N ASN A 106 -3.44 -2.71 -3.62
CA ASN A 106 -3.25 -3.88 -2.76
C ASN A 106 -4.02 -3.67 -1.45
N PRO A 107 -5.36 -3.85 -1.48
CA PRO A 107 -6.18 -3.65 -0.30
C PRO A 107 -5.77 -4.61 0.83
N GLU A 108 -6.03 -4.19 2.06
CA GLU A 108 -5.87 -5.02 3.25
C GLU A 108 -7.20 -5.67 3.65
N PHE A 109 -7.16 -6.77 4.41
CA PHE A 109 -8.35 -7.46 4.93
C PHE A 109 -8.14 -7.86 6.40
N LEU A 110 -7.47 -7.00 7.17
CA LEU A 110 -7.06 -7.27 8.54
C LEU A 110 -8.19 -6.89 9.51
N ARG A 111 -8.29 -7.63 10.62
CA ARG A 111 -9.18 -7.28 11.73
C ARG A 111 -8.38 -6.64 12.87
N GLU A 112 -8.93 -5.59 13.46
CA GLU A 112 -8.33 -4.95 14.64
C GLU A 112 -8.23 -5.95 15.81
N GLY A 113 -7.05 -6.03 16.44
CA GLY A 113 -6.75 -6.98 17.51
C GLY A 113 -6.27 -8.36 17.04
N ALA A 114 -6.28 -8.63 15.72
CA ALA A 114 -5.75 -9.86 15.12
C ALA A 114 -4.91 -9.57 13.85
N ALA A 115 -4.49 -8.32 13.65
CA ALA A 115 -3.88 -7.86 12.41
C ALA A 115 -2.57 -8.61 12.07
N ILE A 116 -1.78 -8.98 13.07
CA ILE A 116 -0.54 -9.75 12.83
C ILE A 116 -0.85 -11.15 12.30
N GLN A 117 -1.83 -11.82 12.90
CA GLN A 117 -2.24 -13.16 12.48
C GLN A 117 -2.84 -13.12 11.07
N ASP A 118 -3.76 -12.19 10.83
CA ASP A 118 -4.43 -12.02 9.55
C ASP A 118 -3.42 -11.67 8.43
N PHE A 119 -2.38 -10.89 8.74
CA PHE A 119 -1.33 -10.56 7.78
C PHE A 119 -0.41 -11.74 7.48
N ARG A 120 -0.08 -12.58 8.48
CA ARG A 120 0.80 -13.75 8.31
C ARG A 120 0.13 -14.93 7.63
N HIS A 121 -1.18 -15.05 7.80
CA HIS A 121 -2.00 -16.15 7.29
C HIS A 121 -3.23 -15.62 6.53
N PRO A 122 -3.04 -14.85 5.45
CA PRO A 122 -4.17 -14.31 4.71
C PRO A 122 -4.85 -15.41 3.87
N ASP A 123 -6.18 -15.38 3.76
CA ASP A 123 -6.91 -16.28 2.85
C ASP A 123 -6.48 -16.09 1.38
N ARG A 124 -6.17 -14.84 1.03
CA ARG A 124 -5.69 -14.40 -0.29
C ARG A 124 -5.03 -13.04 -0.19
N ILE A 125 -4.14 -12.76 -1.13
CA ILE A 125 -3.52 -11.45 -1.30
C ILE A 125 -4.00 -10.89 -2.64
N VAL A 126 -4.67 -9.73 -2.64
CA VAL A 126 -5.17 -9.11 -3.87
C VAL A 126 -4.16 -8.08 -4.37
N VAL A 127 -3.77 -8.15 -5.64
CA VAL A 127 -2.89 -7.17 -6.29
C VAL A 127 -3.51 -6.75 -7.63
N GLY A 128 -3.98 -5.51 -7.70
CA GLY A 128 -4.52 -4.90 -8.91
C GLY A 128 -3.46 -4.11 -9.65
N THR A 129 -2.99 -4.61 -10.79
CA THR A 129 -2.07 -3.88 -11.69
C THR A 129 -2.01 -4.54 -13.06
N GLU A 130 -1.78 -3.73 -14.10
CA GLU A 130 -1.62 -4.19 -15.48
C GLU A 130 -0.14 -4.23 -15.90
N ASP A 131 0.78 -3.65 -15.10
CA ASP A 131 2.21 -3.62 -15.38
C ASP A 131 2.90 -4.89 -14.85
N ASP A 132 3.53 -5.67 -15.74
CA ASP A 132 4.22 -6.91 -15.37
C ASP A 132 5.46 -6.68 -14.49
N ARG A 133 6.12 -5.52 -14.59
CA ARG A 133 7.21 -5.13 -13.67
C ARG A 133 6.66 -4.95 -12.27
N ALA A 134 5.47 -4.36 -12.13
CA ALA A 134 4.80 -4.23 -10.84
C ALA A 134 4.39 -5.59 -10.27
N LYS A 135 3.86 -6.50 -11.09
CA LYS A 135 3.55 -7.87 -10.65
C LYS A 135 4.77 -8.59 -10.09
N LYS A 136 5.92 -8.45 -10.75
CA LYS A 136 7.20 -9.04 -10.29
C LYS A 136 7.63 -8.49 -8.93
N VAL A 137 7.64 -7.17 -8.77
CA VAL A 137 8.01 -6.53 -7.49
C VAL A 137 7.05 -6.95 -6.38
N MET A 138 5.73 -6.92 -6.63
CA MET A 138 4.74 -7.35 -5.64
C MET A 138 4.83 -8.85 -5.30
N GLY A 139 5.21 -9.68 -6.28
CA GLY A 139 5.50 -11.10 -6.06
C GLY A 139 6.66 -11.32 -5.11
N GLU A 140 7.74 -10.54 -5.24
CA GLU A 140 8.89 -10.60 -4.31
C GLU A 140 8.53 -10.11 -2.90
N VAL A 141 7.76 -9.02 -2.78
CA VAL A 141 7.28 -8.51 -1.49
C VAL A 141 6.52 -9.59 -0.72
N TYR A 142 5.69 -10.37 -1.41
CA TYR A 142 4.85 -11.41 -0.80
C TYR A 142 5.44 -12.81 -0.85
N ARG A 143 6.62 -13.00 -1.43
CA ARG A 143 7.30 -14.30 -1.54
C ARG A 143 7.40 -15.06 -0.20
N PRO A 144 7.66 -14.42 0.95
CA PRO A 144 7.70 -15.12 2.24
C PRO A 144 6.35 -15.73 2.67
N LEU A 145 5.23 -15.14 2.24
CA LEU A 145 3.88 -15.62 2.59
C LEU A 145 3.42 -16.78 1.69
N TYR A 146 4.06 -16.99 0.53
CA TYR A 146 3.77 -18.12 -0.34
C TYR A 146 4.03 -19.48 0.34
N LEU A 147 4.96 -19.53 1.29
CA LEU A 147 5.22 -20.73 2.10
C LEU A 147 3.99 -21.16 2.92
N ASN A 148 3.09 -20.22 3.23
CA ASN A 148 1.82 -20.47 3.91
C ASN A 148 0.66 -20.74 2.93
N GLN A 149 0.96 -20.96 1.64
CA GLN A 149 0.00 -21.25 0.57
C GLN A 149 -1.05 -20.14 0.30
N ALA A 150 -0.83 -18.92 0.78
CA ALA A 150 -1.72 -17.80 0.46
C ALA A 150 -1.58 -17.42 -1.03
N PRO A 151 -2.63 -17.56 -1.85
CA PRO A 151 -2.57 -17.23 -3.26
C PRO A 151 -2.52 -15.71 -3.46
N ILE A 152 -1.70 -15.26 -4.40
CA ILE A 152 -1.75 -13.89 -4.91
C ILE A 152 -2.73 -13.85 -6.09
N LEU A 153 -3.84 -13.12 -5.90
CA LEU A 153 -4.83 -12.87 -6.92
C LEU A 153 -4.49 -11.57 -7.66
N TYR A 154 -3.91 -11.71 -8.85
CA TYR A 154 -3.68 -10.58 -9.75
C TYR A 154 -4.96 -10.20 -10.49
N THR A 155 -5.32 -8.92 -10.47
CA THR A 155 -6.50 -8.37 -11.14
C THR A 155 -6.18 -7.04 -11.82
N ALA A 156 -7.16 -6.44 -12.52
CA ALA A 156 -7.07 -5.05 -12.92
C ALA A 156 -7.12 -4.13 -11.69
N ARG A 157 -6.45 -2.97 -11.76
CA ARG A 157 -6.35 -2.01 -10.63
C ARG A 157 -7.70 -1.65 -10.02
N ARG A 158 -8.65 -1.23 -10.86
CA ARG A 158 -10.04 -0.90 -10.45
C ARG A 158 -10.80 -2.08 -9.85
N THR A 159 -10.49 -3.31 -10.29
CA THR A 159 -11.11 -4.52 -9.73
C THR A 159 -10.63 -4.77 -8.31
N ALA A 160 -9.33 -4.61 -8.03
CA ALA A 160 -8.81 -4.73 -6.66
C ALA A 160 -9.43 -3.70 -5.70
N GLU A 161 -9.59 -2.45 -6.14
CA GLU A 161 -10.27 -1.41 -5.36
C GLU A 161 -11.72 -1.81 -5.03
N LEU A 162 -12.46 -2.33 -6.01
CA LEU A 162 -13.83 -2.79 -5.83
C LEU A 162 -13.93 -3.98 -4.85
N ILE A 163 -13.01 -4.95 -4.92
CA ILE A 163 -13.03 -6.15 -4.07
C ILE A 163 -13.05 -5.77 -2.59
N LYS A 164 -12.33 -4.74 -2.16
CA LYS A 164 -12.32 -4.31 -0.75
C LYS A 164 -13.69 -3.83 -0.30
N TYR A 165 -14.36 -3.00 -1.10
CA TYR A 165 -15.70 -2.52 -0.78
C TYR A 165 -16.73 -3.64 -0.82
N ALA A 166 -16.64 -4.54 -1.81
CA ALA A 166 -17.55 -5.68 -1.92
C ALA A 166 -17.37 -6.70 -0.78
N ALA A 167 -16.16 -6.86 -0.24
CA ALA A 167 -15.90 -7.76 0.89
C ALA A 167 -16.37 -7.20 2.24
N ASN A 168 -16.48 -5.88 2.37
CA ASN A 168 -16.91 -5.20 3.59
C ASN A 168 -18.43 -4.93 3.64
N ALA A 169 -19.13 -5.02 2.51
CA ALA A 169 -20.57 -4.77 2.37
C ALA A 169 -21.40 -6.02 2.71
#